data_AF-A0A5E6Y0A9-F1
#
_entry.id   AF-A0A5E6Y0A9-F1
#
_cell.length_a   1.000
_cell.length_b   1.000
_cell.length_c   1.000
_cell.angle_alpha   90.00
_cell.angle_beta   90.00
_cell.angle_gamma   90.00
#
_symmetry.space_group_name_H-M   'P 1'
#
loop_
_entity.id
_entity.type
_entity.pdbx_description
1 polymer ?
#
loop_
_entity_poly.entity_id
_entity_poly.type
_entity_poly.pdbx_seq_one_letter_code
_entity_poly.pdbx_strand_id
1 'polypeptide(L)'
;MPVLPIATKDSLVGVKLDAAKDIQADAGTISTKYNGLLNLEKYAVVARGEAKGSQLCVAIGGSAETSENESIAIGYLSRSLAQCSIAVGGAGGKGLANVSEGANFGIALGYNTEVTGARSVALGYESLAADEDVVSVGSPEISRRIVYVKDAAGDNDAVNLGQLRQMLEDQAGAPHAQQVASLQLRIEVLELQLALLLEQKR
;
A
#
# COMPACT_ATOMS: atom_id res chain seq x y z
N MET A 1 -62.18 -26.64 16.58
CA MET A 1 -60.97 -26.74 15.74
C MET A 1 -59.82 -26.14 16.52
N PRO A 2 -58.81 -26.93 16.95
CA PRO A 2 -57.69 -26.38 17.70
C PRO A 2 -56.80 -25.53 16.78
N VAL A 3 -56.42 -24.36 17.28
CA VAL A 3 -55.58 -23.38 16.57
C VAL A 3 -54.17 -23.96 16.43
N LEU A 4 -53.58 -23.87 15.24
CA LEU A 4 -52.19 -24.27 14.98
C LEU A 4 -51.26 -23.54 15.98
N PRO A 5 -50.32 -24.24 16.67
CA PRO A 5 -49.37 -23.58 17.56
C PRO A 5 -48.50 -22.61 16.77
N ILE A 6 -48.58 -21.33 17.10
CA ILE A 6 -47.57 -20.34 16.75
C ILE A 6 -46.30 -20.72 17.53
N ALA A 7 -45.23 -21.06 16.81
CA ALA A 7 -43.88 -21.37 17.27
C ALA A 7 -43.70 -21.74 18.77
N THR A 8 -43.56 -23.04 19.07
CA THR A 8 -43.01 -23.49 20.36
C THR A 8 -41.51 -23.25 20.43
N LYS A 9 -40.91 -23.31 21.62
CA LYS A 9 -39.44 -23.21 21.84
C LYS A 9 -38.61 -24.17 20.98
N ASP A 10 -39.23 -25.25 20.50
CA ASP A 10 -38.64 -26.26 19.63
C ASP A 10 -38.85 -25.96 18.12
N SER A 11 -39.64 -24.94 17.78
CA SER A 11 -39.97 -24.54 16.39
C SER A 11 -38.87 -23.75 15.68
N LEU A 12 -37.71 -23.56 16.32
CA LEU A 12 -36.50 -22.97 15.75
C LEU A 12 -35.33 -23.94 15.96
N VAL A 13 -35.32 -25.05 15.21
CA VAL A 13 -34.17 -25.97 15.19
C VAL A 13 -32.94 -25.16 14.73
N GLY A 14 -32.06 -24.79 15.67
CA GLY A 14 -30.79 -24.13 15.41
C GLY A 14 -30.55 -22.78 16.09
N VAL A 15 -31.56 -22.14 16.73
CA VAL A 15 -31.39 -20.83 17.38
C VAL A 15 -31.91 -20.86 18.83
N LYS A 16 -31.00 -20.90 19.81
CA LYS A 16 -31.33 -20.77 21.24
C LYS A 16 -31.41 -19.30 21.65
N LEU A 17 -32.59 -18.85 22.08
CA LEU A 17 -32.82 -17.60 22.80
C LEU A 17 -32.97 -17.93 24.28
N ASP A 18 -32.21 -17.30 25.18
CA ASP A 18 -32.32 -17.56 26.61
C ASP A 18 -33.41 -16.72 27.30
N ALA A 19 -33.77 -17.12 28.52
CA ALA A 19 -34.91 -16.59 29.27
C ALA A 19 -34.70 -15.17 29.84
N ALA A 20 -33.54 -14.55 29.61
CA ALA A 20 -33.26 -13.15 29.96
C ALA A 20 -33.52 -12.18 28.80
N LYS A 21 -33.99 -12.68 27.63
CA LYS A 21 -34.22 -11.94 26.37
C LYS A 21 -32.97 -11.31 25.79
N ASP A 22 -32.15 -12.07 25.06
CA ASP A 22 -31.11 -11.50 24.19
C ASP A 22 -30.48 -12.63 23.31
N ILE A 23 -30.44 -12.56 21.98
CA ILE A 23 -29.38 -11.85 21.25
C ILE A 23 -29.12 -10.49 21.89
N GLN A 24 -28.01 -10.34 22.65
CA GLN A 24 -27.68 -9.06 23.30
C GLN A 24 -27.32 -8.08 22.20
N ALA A 25 -28.33 -7.40 21.66
CA ALA A 25 -28.16 -6.19 20.90
C ALA A 25 -28.14 -5.01 21.89
N ASP A 26 -27.25 -5.06 22.88
CA ASP A 26 -26.96 -3.88 23.69
C ASP A 26 -25.86 -3.10 22.96
N ALA A 27 -26.19 -1.90 22.49
CA ALA A 27 -25.36 -1.03 21.65
C ALA A 27 -24.95 -1.60 20.26
N GLY A 28 -25.79 -2.43 19.62
CA GLY A 28 -25.66 -2.75 18.19
C GLY A 28 -24.58 -3.77 17.80
N THR A 29 -24.06 -4.56 18.74
CA THR A 29 -23.05 -5.61 18.49
C THR A 29 -23.64 -7.01 18.72
N ILE A 30 -23.33 -8.00 17.87
CA ILE A 30 -23.62 -9.43 18.14
C ILE A 30 -22.31 -10.10 18.59
N SER A 31 -22.22 -10.52 19.86
CA SER A 31 -21.04 -11.19 20.44
C SER A 31 -21.34 -12.66 20.77
N THR A 32 -20.50 -13.61 20.34
CA THR A 32 -20.63 -15.03 20.69
C THR A 32 -19.62 -15.41 21.79
N LYS A 33 -20.11 -15.82 22.96
CA LYS A 33 -19.29 -15.97 24.18
C LYS A 33 -18.50 -17.29 24.26
N TYR A 34 -18.77 -18.25 23.35
CA TYR A 34 -18.16 -19.59 23.37
C TYR A 34 -17.96 -20.11 21.94
N ASN A 35 -16.79 -19.91 21.33
CA ASN A 35 -16.37 -20.50 20.04
C ASN A 35 -17.47 -20.52 18.96
N GLY A 36 -18.40 -19.57 19.03
CA GLY A 36 -19.66 -19.62 18.30
C GLY A 36 -19.40 -19.10 16.91
N LEU A 37 -19.12 -20.03 15.99
CA LEU A 37 -19.05 -19.78 14.56
C LEU A 37 -20.30 -18.98 14.13
N LEU A 38 -20.13 -17.72 13.76
CA LEU A 38 -21.16 -16.97 13.02
C LEU A 38 -21.12 -17.50 11.58
N ASN A 39 -21.84 -18.60 11.33
CA ASN A 39 -21.85 -19.24 10.02
C ASN A 39 -22.75 -18.46 9.06
N LEU A 40 -22.15 -17.58 8.26
CA LEU A 40 -22.85 -16.84 7.20
C LEU A 40 -22.62 -17.59 5.90
N GLU A 41 -23.65 -18.29 5.40
CA GLU A 41 -23.54 -18.99 4.13
C GLU A 41 -23.45 -17.98 2.97
N LYS A 42 -22.27 -17.98 2.32
CA LYS A 42 -21.84 -17.15 1.19
C LYS A 42 -21.71 -15.63 1.46
N TYR A 43 -20.46 -15.18 1.39
CA TYR A 43 -20.01 -13.78 1.30
C TYR A 43 -20.20 -12.87 2.53
N ALA A 44 -19.91 -13.34 3.76
CA ALA A 44 -19.86 -12.44 4.91
C ALA A 44 -18.78 -12.79 5.98
N VAL A 45 -18.53 -11.80 6.85
CA VAL A 45 -17.35 -11.60 7.73
C VAL A 45 -17.43 -12.44 9.02
N VAL A 46 -16.36 -13.19 9.32
CA VAL A 46 -16.17 -13.90 10.61
C VAL A 46 -14.93 -13.34 11.32
N ALA A 47 -15.14 -12.70 12.46
CA ALA A 47 -14.11 -12.45 13.46
C ALA A 47 -13.79 -13.78 14.17
N ARG A 48 -12.83 -14.54 13.65
CA ARG A 48 -12.31 -15.71 14.38
C ARG A 48 -11.29 -15.20 15.40
N GLY A 49 -11.31 -15.72 16.63
CA GLY A 49 -10.26 -15.63 17.67
C GLY A 49 -9.56 -14.27 17.88
N GLU A 50 -9.79 -13.65 19.04
CA GLU A 50 -8.95 -12.54 19.59
C GLU A 50 -8.80 -11.28 18.73
N ALA A 51 -9.70 -11.03 17.77
CA ALA A 51 -9.73 -9.74 17.09
C ALA A 51 -9.96 -8.63 18.12
N LYS A 52 -8.99 -7.71 18.29
CA LYS A 52 -9.05 -6.61 19.26
C LYS A 52 -9.15 -5.30 18.51
N GLY A 53 -9.94 -4.39 19.05
CA GLY A 53 -10.06 -3.08 18.47
C GLY A 53 -10.41 -1.97 19.44
N SER A 54 -9.88 -0.77 19.15
CA SER A 54 -10.18 0.48 19.85
C SER A 54 -11.46 1.13 19.32
N GLN A 55 -11.66 2.45 19.50
CA GLN A 55 -12.84 3.16 19.01
C GLN A 55 -12.84 3.29 17.47
N LEU A 56 -14.02 3.12 16.86
CA LEU A 56 -14.27 3.34 15.42
C LEU A 56 -13.36 2.50 14.48
N CYS A 57 -12.89 1.34 14.92
CA CYS A 57 -11.96 0.52 14.16
C CYS A 57 -12.65 -0.67 13.44
N VAL A 58 -11.90 -1.34 12.56
CA VAL A 58 -12.29 -2.59 11.91
C VAL A 58 -11.20 -3.64 12.15
N ALA A 59 -11.53 -4.75 12.81
CA ALA A 59 -10.62 -5.88 12.98
C ALA A 59 -11.27 -7.17 12.44
N ILE A 60 -10.71 -7.73 11.37
CA ILE A 60 -11.25 -8.91 10.67
C ILE A 60 -10.13 -9.94 10.51
N GLY A 61 -10.35 -11.18 10.94
CA GLY A 61 -9.38 -12.27 10.82
C GLY A 61 -8.80 -12.70 12.16
N GLY A 62 -8.28 -13.93 12.22
CA GLY A 62 -7.71 -14.50 13.44
C GLY A 62 -6.59 -13.65 14.01
N SER A 63 -6.73 -13.20 15.25
CA SER A 63 -5.75 -12.38 15.96
C SER A 63 -5.38 -11.07 15.24
N ALA A 64 -6.29 -10.52 14.43
CA ALA A 64 -6.14 -9.17 13.90
C ALA A 64 -6.25 -8.14 15.04
N GLU A 65 -5.40 -7.12 15.04
CA GLU A 65 -5.30 -6.18 16.16
C GLU A 65 -5.30 -4.74 15.69
N THR A 66 -6.20 -3.95 16.26
CA THR A 66 -6.22 -2.49 16.16
C THR A 66 -6.09 -1.87 17.54
N SER A 67 -5.03 -1.09 17.79
CA SER A 67 -4.75 -0.52 19.13
C SER A 67 -5.22 0.92 19.30
N GLU A 68 -5.26 1.66 18.19
CA GLU A 68 -5.59 3.09 18.17
C GLU A 68 -6.89 3.37 17.42
N ASN A 69 -7.45 4.57 17.61
CA ASN A 69 -8.73 4.96 17.06
C ASN A 69 -8.72 4.98 15.52
N GLU A 70 -9.88 4.67 14.92
CA GLU A 70 -10.15 4.79 13.48
C GLU A 70 -9.24 3.93 12.58
N SER A 71 -8.67 2.86 13.13
CA SER A 71 -7.74 1.98 12.42
C SER A 71 -8.41 0.73 11.84
N ILE A 72 -7.78 0.10 10.84
CA ILE A 72 -8.32 -1.05 10.11
C ILE A 72 -7.27 -2.16 10.06
N ALA A 73 -7.53 -3.31 10.66
CA ALA A 73 -6.73 -4.53 10.52
C ALA A 73 -7.56 -5.64 9.85
N ILE A 74 -7.16 -6.08 8.66
CA ILE A 74 -7.84 -7.13 7.90
C ILE A 74 -6.85 -8.23 7.52
N GLY A 75 -7.11 -9.41 8.10
CA GLY A 75 -6.55 -10.73 7.87
C GLY A 75 -5.76 -11.27 9.06
N TYR A 76 -5.33 -12.54 8.98
CA TYR A 76 -4.74 -13.26 10.11
C TYR A 76 -3.48 -12.56 10.64
N LEU A 77 -3.42 -12.24 11.93
CA LEU A 77 -2.35 -11.47 12.61
C LEU A 77 -2.05 -10.08 12.02
N SER A 78 -2.93 -9.50 11.20
CA SER A 78 -2.75 -8.12 10.75
C SER A 78 -2.78 -7.15 11.94
N ARG A 79 -1.93 -6.12 11.92
CA ARG A 79 -1.78 -5.16 13.02
C ARG A 79 -1.81 -3.74 12.53
N SER A 80 -2.77 -2.97 13.03
CA SER A 80 -2.89 -1.53 12.81
C SER A 80 -2.79 -0.81 14.16
N LEU A 81 -1.56 -0.53 14.57
CA LEU A 81 -1.27 -0.07 15.94
C LEU A 81 -1.19 1.46 16.07
N ALA A 82 -1.37 2.21 14.98
CA ALA A 82 -1.34 3.67 14.97
C ALA A 82 -2.71 4.30 14.65
N GLN A 83 -2.88 5.58 14.97
CA GLN A 83 -4.13 6.29 14.73
C GLN A 83 -4.43 6.41 13.22
N CYS A 84 -5.70 6.22 12.84
CA CYS A 84 -6.18 6.30 11.44
C CYS A 84 -5.35 5.43 10.46
N SER A 85 -4.79 4.32 10.94
CA SER A 85 -3.93 3.43 10.13
C SER A 85 -4.71 2.30 9.46
N ILE A 86 -4.12 1.71 8.42
CA ILE A 86 -4.72 0.57 7.69
C ILE A 86 -3.66 -0.52 7.51
N ALA A 87 -3.94 -1.72 7.99
CA ALA A 87 -3.17 -2.93 7.76
C ALA A 87 -4.05 -4.01 7.11
N VAL A 88 -3.82 -4.29 5.82
CA VAL A 88 -4.57 -5.29 5.05
C VAL A 88 -3.62 -6.31 4.47
N GLY A 89 -3.83 -7.57 4.81
CA GLY A 89 -2.96 -8.67 4.42
C GLY A 89 -3.11 -9.80 5.40
N GLY A 90 -2.00 -10.41 5.82
CA GLY A 90 -2.07 -11.40 6.89
C GLY A 90 -0.74 -12.08 7.08
N ALA A 91 -0.77 -13.13 7.90
CA ALA A 91 0.38 -13.87 8.32
C ALA A 91 0.36 -15.35 7.99
N GLY A 92 1.57 -15.89 7.81
CA GLY A 92 1.87 -17.28 7.58
C GLY A 92 3.23 -17.59 8.22
N GLY A 93 3.22 -17.95 9.50
CA GLY A 93 4.41 -18.39 10.23
C GLY A 93 5.36 -17.27 10.70
N LYS A 94 5.75 -16.30 9.85
CA LYS A 94 6.76 -15.28 10.21
C LYS A 94 6.47 -13.83 9.82
N GLY A 95 5.57 -13.57 8.88
CA GLY A 95 5.29 -12.21 8.41
C GLY A 95 3.87 -11.79 8.73
N LEU A 96 3.61 -10.50 8.96
CA LEU A 96 2.26 -9.94 9.13
C LEU A 96 2.15 -8.59 8.41
N ALA A 97 0.95 -8.12 8.10
CA ALA A 97 0.76 -6.74 7.65
C ALA A 97 0.76 -5.83 8.88
N ASN A 98 1.77 -4.98 9.03
CA ASN A 98 2.04 -4.20 10.23
C ASN A 98 2.06 -2.70 9.93
N VAL A 99 1.27 -1.94 10.69
CA VAL A 99 1.51 -0.52 10.91
C VAL A 99 1.88 -0.36 12.38
N SER A 100 3.14 0.04 12.63
CA SER A 100 3.71 0.16 13.97
C SER A 100 3.11 1.33 14.76
N GLU A 101 3.19 1.26 16.08
CA GLU A 101 2.82 2.38 16.96
C GLU A 101 3.56 3.67 16.56
N GLY A 102 2.86 4.80 16.56
CA GLY A 102 3.41 6.10 16.15
C GLY A 102 3.43 6.35 14.63
N ALA A 103 3.26 5.32 13.79
CA ALA A 103 3.13 5.46 12.34
C ALA A 103 1.70 5.92 11.93
N ASN A 104 1.24 7.03 12.53
CA ASN A 104 -0.11 7.56 12.32
C ASN A 104 -0.38 7.80 10.83
N PHE A 105 -1.60 7.49 10.38
CA PHE A 105 -2.00 7.54 8.97
C PHE A 105 -1.23 6.58 8.05
N GLY A 106 -0.52 5.59 8.60
CA GLY A 106 0.21 4.58 7.84
C GLY A 106 -0.70 3.55 7.17
N ILE A 107 -0.32 3.10 5.98
CA ILE A 107 -1.06 2.08 5.21
C ILE A 107 -0.14 0.94 4.80
N ALA A 108 -0.34 -0.23 5.39
CA ALA A 108 0.32 -1.48 5.02
C ALA A 108 -0.64 -2.35 4.18
N LEU A 109 -0.35 -2.54 2.90
CA LEU A 109 -1.16 -3.34 1.99
C LEU A 109 -0.36 -4.49 1.38
N GLY A 110 -0.53 -5.68 1.93
CA GLY A 110 0.15 -6.89 1.47
C GLY A 110 0.63 -7.77 2.61
N TYR A 111 1.06 -8.98 2.27
CA TYR A 111 1.58 -9.94 3.23
C TYR A 111 3.00 -9.56 3.68
N ASN A 112 3.30 -9.66 4.98
CA ASN A 112 4.60 -9.28 5.53
C ASN A 112 5.01 -7.83 5.20
N THR A 113 4.06 -6.91 5.17
CA THR A 113 4.34 -5.48 4.96
C THR A 113 4.60 -4.80 6.30
N GLU A 114 5.46 -3.78 6.29
CA GLU A 114 5.77 -3.01 7.49
C GLU A 114 5.78 -1.51 7.20
N VAL A 115 5.06 -0.75 8.02
CA VAL A 115 5.05 0.72 8.00
C VAL A 115 5.46 1.20 9.39
N THR A 116 6.58 1.92 9.46
CA THR A 116 7.06 2.56 10.69
C THR A 116 7.09 4.09 10.58
N GLY A 117 7.06 4.63 9.37
CA GLY A 117 6.95 6.07 9.14
C GLY A 117 5.50 6.54 9.12
N ALA A 118 5.24 7.71 9.72
CA ALA A 118 3.93 8.33 9.69
C ALA A 118 3.56 8.79 8.27
N ARG A 119 2.26 8.76 7.94
CA ARG A 119 1.70 9.18 6.64
C ARG A 119 2.29 8.44 5.43
N SER A 120 2.78 7.23 5.65
CA SER A 120 3.45 6.43 4.62
C SER A 120 2.66 5.20 4.20
N VAL A 121 2.98 4.65 3.03
CA VAL A 121 2.31 3.51 2.44
C VAL A 121 3.33 2.44 2.06
N ALA A 122 3.17 1.21 2.56
CA ALA A 122 3.91 0.03 2.09
C ALA A 122 2.99 -0.84 1.22
N LEU A 123 3.36 -1.04 -0.05
CA LEU A 123 2.53 -1.68 -1.06
C LEU A 123 3.15 -2.97 -1.63
N GLY A 124 2.61 -4.12 -1.22
CA GLY A 124 2.94 -5.45 -1.73
C GLY A 124 3.80 -6.27 -0.78
N TYR A 125 3.89 -7.58 -1.04
CA TYR A 125 4.60 -8.57 -0.20
C TYR A 125 5.99 -8.09 0.27
N GLU A 126 6.30 -8.12 1.57
CA GLU A 126 7.63 -7.72 2.07
C GLU A 126 8.03 -6.26 1.77
N SER A 127 7.07 -5.36 1.57
CA SER A 127 7.39 -3.93 1.45
C SER A 127 7.56 -3.27 2.82
N LEU A 128 8.53 -2.37 2.92
CA LEU A 128 8.86 -1.58 4.10
C LEU A 128 8.77 -0.08 3.76
N ALA A 129 7.94 0.66 4.50
CA ALA A 129 7.90 2.12 4.47
C ALA A 129 8.39 2.67 5.82
N ALA A 130 9.70 2.93 5.90
CA ALA A 130 10.36 3.34 7.13
C ALA A 130 10.38 4.86 7.37
N ASP A 131 10.44 5.64 6.28
CA ASP A 131 10.45 7.09 6.31
C ASP A 131 9.03 7.68 6.37
N GLU A 132 8.88 8.93 6.81
CA GLU A 132 7.60 9.64 6.78
C GLU A 132 7.27 10.15 5.37
N ASP A 133 5.97 10.25 5.06
CA ASP A 133 5.45 10.81 3.80
C ASP A 133 5.96 10.10 2.52
N VAL A 134 6.14 8.78 2.56
CA VAL A 134 6.61 7.97 1.40
C VAL A 134 5.62 6.88 0.98
N VAL A 135 5.66 6.53 -0.30
CA VAL A 135 5.05 5.30 -0.83
C VAL A 135 6.16 4.33 -1.19
N SER A 136 6.33 3.28 -0.40
CA SER A 136 7.25 2.19 -0.69
C SER A 136 6.55 1.06 -1.44
N VAL A 137 7.13 0.65 -2.57
CA VAL A 137 6.69 -0.52 -3.35
C VAL A 137 7.60 -1.72 -3.12
N GLY A 138 8.42 -1.70 -2.07
CA GLY A 138 9.49 -2.68 -1.86
C GLY A 138 10.21 -2.53 -0.52
N SER A 139 11.40 -3.08 -0.43
CA SER A 139 12.30 -3.06 0.73
C SER A 139 13.75 -2.99 0.23
N PRO A 140 14.75 -2.88 1.10
CA PRO A 140 16.17 -2.86 0.69
C PRO A 140 16.57 -4.08 -0.17
N GLU A 141 15.94 -5.24 0.05
CA GLU A 141 16.21 -6.49 -0.66
C GLU A 141 15.26 -6.73 -1.84
N ILE A 142 14.12 -6.03 -1.90
CA ILE A 142 13.05 -6.28 -2.88
C ILE A 142 12.59 -4.97 -3.53
N SER A 143 12.83 -4.83 -4.82
CA SER A 143 12.28 -3.72 -5.62
C SER A 143 11.19 -4.21 -6.57
N ARG A 144 10.16 -3.38 -6.78
CA ARG A 144 9.13 -3.62 -7.81
C ARG A 144 9.24 -2.59 -8.92
N ARG A 145 8.97 -3.04 -10.15
CA ARG A 145 8.72 -2.12 -11.26
C ARG A 145 7.31 -1.54 -11.12
N ILE A 146 7.20 -0.24 -11.37
CA ILE A 146 5.90 0.41 -11.60
C ILE A 146 5.72 0.47 -13.12
N VAL A 147 4.76 -0.28 -13.65
CA VAL A 147 4.53 -0.44 -15.09
C VAL A 147 3.23 0.25 -15.50
N TYR A 148 3.10 0.57 -16.79
CA TYR A 148 1.97 1.35 -17.34
C TYR A 148 1.87 2.79 -16.79
N VAL A 149 3.01 3.40 -16.50
CA VAL A 149 3.11 4.82 -16.16
C VAL A 149 3.03 5.64 -17.45
N LYS A 150 1.98 6.47 -17.57
CA LYS A 150 1.80 7.41 -18.68
C LYS A 150 2.88 8.50 -18.64
N ASP A 151 3.16 9.12 -19.78
CA ASP A 151 4.06 10.27 -19.85
C ASP A 151 3.62 11.38 -18.89
N ALA A 152 4.59 11.90 -18.13
CA ALA A 152 4.44 13.05 -17.25
C ALA A 152 4.02 14.30 -18.03
N ALA A 153 3.08 15.07 -17.48
CA ALA A 153 2.59 16.33 -18.03
C ALA A 153 2.75 17.51 -17.06
N GLY A 154 2.72 17.27 -15.75
CA GLY A 154 2.96 18.27 -14.69
C GLY A 154 4.28 18.05 -13.95
N ASP A 155 4.69 19.07 -13.18
CA ASP A 155 5.99 19.11 -12.48
C ASP A 155 6.17 18.01 -11.42
N ASN A 156 5.08 17.45 -10.90
CA ASN A 156 5.08 16.43 -9.85
C ASN A 156 4.69 15.03 -10.37
N ASP A 157 4.61 14.84 -11.70
CA ASP A 157 4.29 13.55 -12.29
C ASP A 157 5.51 12.62 -12.30
N ALA A 158 5.28 11.32 -12.18
CA ALA A 158 6.32 10.32 -12.36
C ALA A 158 6.75 10.25 -13.85
N VAL A 159 8.05 10.33 -14.10
CA VAL A 159 8.62 10.16 -15.45
C VAL A 159 8.79 8.68 -15.78
N ASN A 160 8.41 8.28 -17.00
CA ASN A 160 8.59 6.90 -17.46
C ASN A 160 9.87 6.71 -18.32
N LEU A 161 10.20 5.46 -18.65
CA LEU A 161 11.40 5.12 -19.44
C LEU A 161 11.37 5.67 -20.88
N GLY A 162 10.18 5.87 -21.46
CA GLY A 162 10.04 6.43 -22.81
C GLY A 162 10.51 7.88 -22.86
N GLN A 163 10.07 8.71 -21.91
CA GLN A 163 10.49 10.10 -21.77
C GLN A 163 12.00 10.21 -21.51
N LEU A 164 12.56 9.35 -20.64
CA LEU A 164 14.00 9.35 -20.39
C LEU A 164 14.82 9.02 -21.64
N ARG A 165 14.38 8.04 -22.45
CA ARG A 165 15.04 7.70 -23.72
C ARG A 165 14.98 8.84 -24.71
N GLN A 166 13.82 9.49 -24.83
CA GLN A 166 13.65 10.66 -25.70
C GLN A 166 14.59 11.80 -25.28
N MET A 167 14.69 12.11 -23.99
CA MET A 167 15.64 13.12 -23.49
C MET A 167 17.11 12.77 -23.81
N LEU A 168 17.48 11.49 -23.68
CA LEU A 168 18.82 11.02 -24.02
C LEU A 168 19.09 11.08 -25.52
N GLU A 169 18.09 10.76 -26.36
CA GLU A 169 18.18 10.90 -27.82
C GLU A 169 18.26 12.36 -28.24
N ASP A 170 17.54 13.27 -27.59
CA ASP A 170 17.63 14.71 -27.83
C ASP A 170 19.01 15.27 -27.43
N GLN A 171 19.61 14.76 -26.34
CA GLN A 171 20.95 15.15 -25.90
C GLN A 171 22.07 14.52 -26.74
N ALA A 172 21.96 13.24 -27.09
CA ALA A 172 22.91 12.53 -27.94
C ALA A 172 22.73 12.87 -29.43
N GLY A 173 21.60 13.47 -29.78
CA GLY A 173 21.21 13.86 -31.12
C GLY A 173 22.09 14.95 -31.71
N ALA A 174 21.95 15.10 -33.02
CA ALA A 174 22.79 15.88 -33.92
C ALA A 174 23.30 17.27 -33.44
N PRO A 175 22.59 18.09 -32.63
CA PRO A 175 23.06 19.44 -32.30
C PRO A 175 24.42 19.50 -31.61
N HIS A 176 24.70 18.61 -30.65
CA HIS A 176 26.00 18.62 -29.95
C HIS A 176 27.13 18.08 -30.83
N ALA A 177 26.89 16.97 -31.53
CA ALA A 177 27.87 16.40 -32.46
C ALA A 177 28.19 17.36 -33.62
N GLN A 178 27.17 18.06 -34.16
CA GLN A 178 27.33 19.08 -35.19
C GLN A 178 28.04 20.32 -34.65
N GLN A 179 27.74 20.77 -33.43
CA GLN A 179 28.45 21.88 -32.80
C GLN A 179 29.94 21.54 -32.63
N VAL A 180 30.27 20.36 -32.11
CA VAL A 180 31.67 19.91 -31.97
C VAL A 180 32.37 19.84 -33.32
N ALA A 181 31.76 19.24 -34.34
CA ALA A 181 32.33 19.18 -35.68
C ALA A 181 32.53 20.57 -36.31
N SER A 182 31.58 21.50 -36.10
CA SER A 182 31.69 22.88 -36.60
C SER A 182 32.80 23.67 -35.91
N LEU A 183 33.03 23.41 -34.61
CA LEU A 183 34.12 24.01 -33.85
C LEU A 183 35.47 23.44 -34.31
N GLN A 184 35.57 22.13 -34.56
CA GLN A 184 36.78 21.50 -35.10
C GLN A 184 37.17 22.11 -36.45
N LEU A 185 36.22 22.25 -37.38
CA LEU A 185 36.48 22.89 -38.67
C LEU A 185 36.93 24.35 -38.54
N ARG A 186 36.32 25.12 -37.62
CA ARG A 186 36.74 26.50 -37.36
C ARG A 186 38.16 26.57 -36.79
N ILE A 187 38.54 25.63 -35.92
CA ILE A 187 39.89 25.54 -35.38
C ILE A 187 40.89 25.26 -36.51
N GLU A 188 40.63 24.25 -37.35
CA GLU A 188 41.52 23.92 -38.49
C GLU A 188 41.69 25.11 -39.45
N VAL A 189 40.60 25.83 -39.76
CA VAL A 189 40.68 27.03 -40.60
C VAL A 189 41.51 28.14 -39.95
N LEU A 190 41.37 28.36 -38.64
CA LEU A 190 42.15 29.36 -37.92
C LEU A 190 43.65 28.99 -37.87
N GLU A 191 43.96 27.70 -37.70
CA GLU A 191 45.34 27.20 -37.73
C GLU A 191 45.98 27.43 -39.11
N LEU A 192 45.24 27.17 -40.19
CA LEU A 192 45.67 27.45 -41.57
C LEU A 192 45.87 28.95 -41.84
N GLN A 193 44.93 29.80 -41.39
CA GLN A 193 45.04 31.25 -41.54
C GLN A 193 46.26 31.82 -40.80
N LEU A 194 46.54 31.30 -39.60
CA LEU A 194 47.71 31.71 -38.82
C LEU A 194 49.02 31.33 -39.52
N ALA A 195 49.11 30.11 -40.06
CA ALA A 195 50.29 29.66 -40.80
C ALA A 195 50.59 30.55 -42.01
N LEU A 196 49.56 30.90 -42.79
CA LEU A 196 49.68 31.77 -43.95
C LEU A 196 50.15 33.18 -43.57
N LEU A 197 49.61 33.76 -42.50
CA LEU A 197 50.00 35.09 -42.01
C LEU A 197 51.47 35.14 -41.56
N LEU A 198 51.99 34.03 -41.02
CA LEU A 198 53.39 33.92 -40.62
C LEU A 198 54.33 33.84 -41.83
N GLU A 199 53.92 33.14 -42.91
CA GLU A 199 54.69 33.10 -44.16
C GLU A 199 54.72 34.47 -44.86
N GLN A 200 53.60 35.19 -44.89
CA GLN A 200 53.52 36.52 -45.51
C GLN A 200 54.31 37.62 -44.79
N LYS A 201 54.71 37.39 -43.53
CA LYS A 201 55.51 38.33 -42.73
C LYS A 201 57.03 38.08 -42.80
N ARG A 202 57.47 37.01 -43.48
CA ARG A 202 58.86 36.77 -43.82
C ARG A 202 59.26 37.51 -45.09
#